data_AF-A0A9X2W3W7-F1
#
_entry.id   AF-A0A9X2W3W7-F1
#
_cell.length_a   1.000
_cell.length_b   1.000
_cell.length_c   1.000
_cell.angle_alpha   90.00
_cell.angle_beta   90.00
_cell.angle_gamma   90.00
#
_symmetry.space_group_name_H-M   'P 1'
#
loop_
_entity.id
_entity.type
_entity.pdbx_description
1 polymer ?
#
loop_
_entity_poly.entity_id
_entity_poly.type
_entity_poly.pdbx_seq_one_letter_code
_entity_poly.pdbx_strand_id
1 'polypeptide(L)'
;MASSISANKAELLAIANSVASEKMIDKAIVIEAMEEAIQKAARARYGNENDIRAKLDPQTGDLRLWRVVEVVEEVDDYFKQVNLEQAKKLQADAKVGDYIVDPLPPVDLGRIDAQSAKQVIFQKVRDAERERQFEEFKDRAGEVITGVIKSVEFGHVIVNLGRAEGVIRRDQQIPREAARPGERIRALITKVERNNRGPQIFLSRAHPDFMKKLFAQEVPEIYDGIITIQAAARDPGSRAKIGVISRDSSIDPVGACVGMKGSRVQAVVQELQGEKIDIIPWSEDTATFVVNALQPATVSRVVLDEDDGRIEVVVPDDQLSLAIGRRGQNVRLASQLTGHQIDIMTEEEASEKRTKEFAERSKMFEEELDVDETLSQLLVAEGFAELEEVAYVELAELATIEGFDEELAEELQSRAIEALERRDAAYRAERQALGVEDALAEIPHLTEAMLVTLGKAGITTLDDLADLATDELIAKKREAPRRRQAPTDGPRLRSDRPKPEDKGGVLGEYGLTEEQGNEIIMAARAHWFEDEEPASEEAAHADSEQ
;
A
#
# COMPACT_ATOMS: atom_id res chain seq x y z
N MET A 1 -10.90 -66.84 20.68
CA MET A 1 -10.41 -65.51 21.13
C MET A 1 -9.00 -65.36 20.59
N ALA A 2 -8.71 -64.23 19.91
CA ALA A 2 -7.50 -63.88 19.16
C ALA A 2 -7.37 -64.45 17.73
N SER A 3 -7.94 -63.75 16.72
CA SER A 3 -7.35 -63.73 15.36
C SER A 3 -7.86 -62.66 14.38
N SER A 4 -8.73 -61.70 14.75
CA SER A 4 -9.22 -60.68 13.79
C SER A 4 -8.52 -59.31 13.87
N ILE A 5 -7.82 -58.99 14.97
CA ILE A 5 -7.25 -57.65 15.18
C ILE A 5 -5.83 -57.51 14.58
N SER A 6 -5.10 -58.63 14.42
CA SER A 6 -3.72 -58.62 13.91
C SER A 6 -3.60 -58.23 12.43
N ALA A 7 -4.63 -58.46 11.63
CA ALA A 7 -4.61 -58.14 10.20
C ALA A 7 -4.72 -56.61 9.95
N ASN A 8 -5.45 -55.89 10.80
CA ASN A 8 -5.73 -54.47 10.59
C ASN A 8 -4.53 -53.54 10.91
N LYS A 9 -3.62 -53.93 11.81
CA LYS A 9 -2.52 -53.05 12.26
C LYS A 9 -1.46 -52.82 11.19
N ALA A 10 -0.99 -53.92 10.57
CA ALA A 10 0.02 -53.87 9.51
C ALA A 10 -0.54 -53.24 8.23
N GLU A 11 -1.83 -53.43 7.96
CA GLU A 11 -2.53 -52.82 6.83
C GLU A 11 -2.60 -51.29 6.96
N LEU A 12 -2.90 -50.75 8.15
CA LEU A 12 -2.92 -49.30 8.37
C LEU A 12 -1.55 -48.65 8.14
N LEU A 13 -0.47 -49.27 8.63
CA LEU A 13 0.88 -48.79 8.38
C LEU A 13 1.30 -48.91 6.90
N ALA A 14 0.91 -50.00 6.23
CA ALA A 14 1.17 -50.19 4.81
C ALA A 14 0.45 -49.14 3.95
N ILE A 15 -0.80 -48.81 4.30
CA ILE A 15 -1.57 -47.75 3.65
C ILE A 15 -0.90 -46.38 3.88
N ALA A 16 -0.50 -46.07 5.12
CA ALA A 16 0.20 -44.83 5.43
C ALA A 16 1.51 -44.69 4.64
N ASN A 17 2.32 -45.75 4.58
CA ASN A 17 3.58 -45.76 3.82
C ASN A 17 3.33 -45.63 2.31
N SER A 18 2.30 -46.30 1.78
CA SER A 18 1.95 -46.23 0.36
C SER A 18 1.50 -44.83 -0.04
N VAL A 19 0.65 -44.19 0.77
CA VAL A 19 0.16 -42.82 0.52
C VAL A 19 1.30 -41.81 0.64
N ALA A 20 2.14 -41.93 1.67
CA ALA A 20 3.32 -41.09 1.85
C ALA A 20 4.28 -41.17 0.66
N SER A 21 4.51 -42.39 0.14
CA SER A 21 5.39 -42.63 -1.00
C SER A 21 4.79 -42.14 -2.32
N GLU A 22 3.49 -42.38 -2.55
CA GLU A 22 2.80 -41.97 -3.78
C GLU A 22 2.69 -40.44 -3.91
N LYS A 23 2.52 -39.75 -2.77
CA LYS A 23 2.34 -38.28 -2.73
C LYS A 23 3.59 -37.50 -2.32
N MET A 24 4.69 -38.17 -1.98
CA MET A 24 5.94 -37.55 -1.49
C MET A 24 5.71 -36.60 -0.30
N ILE A 25 4.95 -37.08 0.69
CA ILE A 25 4.62 -36.35 1.93
C ILE A 25 5.22 -37.08 3.12
N ASP A 26 5.54 -36.34 4.18
CA ASP A 26 6.02 -36.92 5.43
C ASP A 26 4.99 -37.92 6.00
N LYS A 27 5.47 -39.10 6.38
CA LYS A 27 4.70 -40.15 7.02
C LYS A 27 4.01 -39.65 8.29
N ALA A 28 4.63 -38.72 9.03
CA ALA A 28 4.05 -38.15 10.24
C ALA A 28 2.71 -37.45 9.98
N ILE A 29 2.61 -36.66 8.90
CA ILE A 29 1.39 -35.94 8.51
C ILE A 29 0.28 -36.91 8.12
N VAL A 30 0.63 -37.99 7.41
CA VAL A 30 -0.32 -39.04 7.02
C VAL A 30 -0.87 -39.76 8.26
N ILE A 31 -0.01 -40.03 9.25
CA ILE A 31 -0.42 -40.65 10.51
C ILE A 31 -1.34 -39.73 11.32
N GLU A 32 -1.01 -38.45 11.43
CA GLU A 32 -1.87 -37.45 12.10
C GLU A 32 -3.25 -37.37 11.43
N ALA A 33 -3.30 -37.37 10.09
CA ALA A 33 -4.56 -37.38 9.34
C ALA A 33 -5.37 -38.66 9.59
N MET A 34 -4.71 -39.81 9.75
CA MET A 34 -5.35 -41.07 10.12
C MET A 34 -5.87 -41.03 11.56
N GLU A 35 -5.12 -40.45 12.50
CA GLU A 35 -5.57 -40.22 13.88
C GLU A 35 -6.86 -39.40 13.90
N GLU A 36 -6.91 -38.25 13.21
CA GLU A 36 -8.12 -37.41 13.11
C GLU A 36 -9.30 -38.12 12.46
N ALA A 37 -9.06 -38.85 11.37
CA ALA A 37 -10.08 -39.64 10.70
C ALA A 37 -10.71 -40.67 11.65
N ILE A 38 -9.88 -41.35 12.43
CA ILE A 38 -10.31 -42.33 13.40
C ILE A 38 -11.03 -41.65 14.57
N GLN A 39 -10.57 -40.49 15.05
CA GLN A 39 -11.27 -39.69 16.06
C GLN A 39 -12.69 -39.34 15.61
N LYS A 40 -12.86 -38.91 14.36
CA LYS A 40 -14.16 -38.59 13.80
C LYS A 40 -15.09 -39.81 13.73
N ALA A 41 -14.56 -40.97 13.34
CA ALA A 41 -15.31 -42.22 13.33
C ALA A 41 -15.68 -42.69 14.75
N ALA A 42 -14.76 -42.51 15.71
CA ALA A 42 -14.99 -42.85 17.11
C ALA A 42 -16.05 -41.95 17.75
N ARG A 43 -16.06 -40.64 17.46
CA ARG A 43 -17.09 -39.68 17.89
C ARG A 43 -18.48 -40.10 17.40
N ALA A 44 -18.59 -40.56 16.16
CA ALA A 44 -19.87 -41.04 15.62
C ALA A 44 -20.45 -42.24 16.38
N ARG A 45 -19.61 -43.07 17.04
CA ARG A 45 -20.06 -44.26 17.79
C ARG A 45 -20.18 -44.04 19.29
N TYR A 46 -19.25 -43.31 19.89
CA TYR A 46 -19.19 -43.10 21.34
C TYR A 46 -19.81 -41.77 21.80
N GLY A 47 -20.35 -40.98 20.88
CA GLY A 47 -21.00 -39.70 21.16
C GLY A 47 -20.22 -38.56 20.52
N ASN A 48 -20.90 -37.77 19.68
CA ASN A 48 -20.28 -36.66 18.94
C ASN A 48 -19.83 -35.51 19.85
N GLU A 49 -20.40 -35.42 21.04
CA GLU A 49 -20.17 -34.36 22.03
C GLU A 49 -18.93 -34.64 22.90
N ASN A 50 -18.50 -35.91 22.99
CA ASN A 50 -17.32 -36.32 23.75
C ASN A 50 -16.01 -35.92 23.05
N ASP A 51 -15.02 -35.44 23.80
CA ASP A 51 -13.65 -35.30 23.26
C ASP A 51 -12.98 -36.67 23.23
N ILE A 52 -12.73 -37.17 22.02
CA ILE A 52 -12.09 -38.46 21.79
C ILE A 52 -10.81 -38.20 21.01
N ARG A 53 -9.69 -38.66 21.58
CA ARG A 53 -8.37 -38.59 20.96
C ARG A 53 -7.91 -39.98 20.55
N ALA A 54 -7.37 -40.08 19.36
CA ALA A 54 -6.76 -41.30 18.83
C ALA A 54 -5.26 -41.08 18.68
N LYS A 55 -4.46 -42.07 19.07
CA LYS A 55 -3.03 -42.12 18.73
C LYS A 55 -2.70 -43.40 18.01
N LEU A 56 -1.93 -43.28 16.95
CA LEU A 56 -1.37 -44.38 16.19
C LEU A 56 0.15 -44.39 16.36
N ASP A 57 0.69 -45.49 16.88
CA ASP A 57 2.14 -45.64 16.99
C ASP A 57 2.78 -45.83 15.59
N PRO A 58 3.73 -44.98 15.18
CA PRO A 58 4.35 -45.01 13.85
C PRO A 58 5.23 -46.24 13.57
N GLN A 59 5.66 -46.94 14.61
CA GLN A 59 6.52 -48.13 14.52
C GLN A 59 5.70 -49.42 14.66
N THR A 60 4.82 -49.49 15.66
CA THR A 60 4.08 -50.73 15.97
C THR A 60 2.71 -50.81 15.28
N GLY A 61 2.14 -49.67 14.87
CA GLY A 61 0.81 -49.60 14.28
C GLY A 61 -0.31 -49.82 15.29
N ASP A 62 0.00 -49.74 16.59
CA ASP A 62 -0.98 -49.84 17.66
C ASP A 62 -1.83 -48.57 17.73
N LEU A 63 -3.13 -48.74 17.52
CA LEU A 63 -4.14 -47.70 17.68
C LEU A 63 -4.67 -47.71 19.12
N ARG A 64 -4.60 -46.54 19.79
CA ARG A 64 -5.21 -46.32 21.11
C ARG A 64 -6.22 -45.19 21.03
N LEU A 65 -7.37 -45.38 21.67
CA LEU A 65 -8.45 -44.40 21.76
C LEU A 65 -8.64 -44.02 23.22
N TRP A 66 -8.80 -42.73 23.47
CA TRP A 66 -9.14 -42.24 24.78
C TRP A 66 -10.23 -41.19 24.69
N ARG A 67 -11.14 -41.21 25.66
CA ARG A 67 -11.98 -40.06 25.98
C ARG A 67 -11.20 -39.17 26.92
N VAL A 68 -11.09 -37.90 26.58
CA VAL A 68 -10.39 -36.91 27.39
C VAL A 68 -11.42 -35.99 28.02
N VAL A 69 -11.28 -35.78 29.33
CA VAL A 69 -12.17 -34.91 30.11
C VAL A 69 -11.31 -33.93 30.91
N GLU A 70 -11.61 -32.64 30.80
CA GLU A 70 -10.90 -31.56 31.46
C GLU A 70 -11.45 -31.32 32.87
N VAL A 71 -10.58 -31.11 33.85
CA VAL A 71 -10.98 -30.82 35.23
C VAL A 71 -11.10 -29.31 35.42
N VAL A 72 -12.31 -28.82 35.68
CA VAL A 72 -12.61 -27.39 35.86
C VAL A 72 -13.33 -27.15 37.19
N GLU A 73 -13.38 -25.90 37.66
CA GLU A 73 -14.12 -25.53 38.88
C GLU A 73 -15.62 -25.44 38.61
N GLU A 74 -16.00 -24.70 37.56
CA GLU A 74 -17.38 -24.59 37.07
C GLU A 74 -17.50 -25.33 35.73
N VAL A 75 -18.49 -26.23 35.64
CA VAL A 75 -18.69 -27.08 34.46
C VAL A 75 -19.66 -26.40 33.50
N ASP A 76 -19.17 -26.01 32.33
CA ASP A 76 -19.99 -25.48 31.24
C ASP A 76 -20.42 -26.58 30.25
N ASP A 77 -19.52 -27.53 29.94
CA ASP A 77 -19.79 -28.64 29.02
C ASP A 77 -19.67 -30.00 29.73
N TYR A 78 -20.81 -30.57 30.13
CA TYR A 78 -20.90 -31.85 30.83
C TYR A 78 -20.29 -33.06 30.09
N PHE A 79 -20.01 -32.96 28.78
CA PHE A 79 -19.39 -34.04 28.01
C PHE A 79 -17.87 -33.93 27.93
N LYS A 80 -17.32 -32.73 28.11
CA LYS A 80 -15.87 -32.47 28.01
C LYS A 80 -15.23 -32.06 29.33
N GLN A 81 -16.02 -31.68 30.32
CA GLN A 81 -15.56 -31.14 31.59
C GLN A 81 -16.12 -31.90 32.79
N VAL A 82 -15.32 -32.03 33.85
CA VAL A 82 -15.71 -32.57 35.15
C VAL A 82 -15.28 -31.64 36.27
N ASN A 83 -16.07 -31.58 37.33
CA ASN A 83 -15.70 -30.83 38.52
C ASN A 83 -14.61 -31.56 39.31
N LEU A 84 -13.90 -30.84 40.19
CA LEU A 84 -12.82 -31.39 41.01
C LEU A 84 -13.28 -32.56 41.91
N GLU A 85 -14.52 -32.55 42.40
CA GLU A 85 -15.05 -33.64 43.23
C GLU A 85 -15.25 -34.94 42.45
N GLN A 86 -15.70 -34.86 41.21
CA GLN A 86 -15.87 -36.02 40.31
C GLN A 86 -14.52 -36.46 39.74
N ALA A 87 -13.65 -35.52 39.41
CA ALA A 87 -12.29 -35.77 38.98
C ALA A 87 -11.51 -36.61 40.01
N LYS A 88 -11.59 -36.25 41.30
CA LYS A 88 -10.97 -36.99 42.40
C LYS A 88 -11.50 -38.41 42.61
N LYS A 89 -12.73 -38.71 42.16
CA LYS A 89 -13.29 -40.07 42.19
C LYS A 89 -12.70 -40.97 41.09
N LEU A 90 -12.34 -40.37 39.95
CA LEU A 90 -11.74 -41.08 38.82
C LEU A 90 -10.21 -41.20 39.00
N GLN A 91 -9.57 -40.14 39.49
CA GLN A 91 -8.14 -40.09 39.73
C GLN A 91 -7.84 -39.29 41.00
N ALA A 92 -7.30 -39.95 42.04
CA ALA A 92 -7.16 -39.39 43.38
C ALA A 92 -6.26 -38.13 43.45
N ASP A 93 -5.33 -37.97 42.49
CA ASP A 93 -4.36 -36.87 42.43
C ASP A 93 -4.78 -35.73 41.49
N ALA A 94 -6.00 -35.74 40.95
CA ALA A 94 -6.46 -34.75 39.96
C ALA A 94 -6.55 -33.32 40.54
N LYS A 95 -6.04 -32.34 39.78
CA LYS A 95 -6.11 -30.90 40.05
C LYS A 95 -6.94 -30.19 38.99
N VAL A 96 -7.42 -28.98 39.31
CA VAL A 96 -8.04 -28.09 38.32
C VAL A 96 -7.03 -27.79 37.21
N GLY A 97 -7.44 -27.93 35.96
CA GLY A 97 -6.60 -27.81 34.76
C GLY A 97 -6.02 -29.13 34.24
N ASP A 98 -6.18 -30.24 34.95
CA ASP A 98 -5.71 -31.55 34.48
C ASP A 98 -6.66 -32.17 33.45
N TYR A 99 -6.12 -33.06 32.60
CA TYR A 99 -6.89 -33.87 31.66
C TYR A 99 -6.94 -35.32 32.13
N ILE A 100 -8.13 -35.82 32.45
CA ILE A 100 -8.37 -37.23 32.77
C ILE A 100 -8.60 -38.01 31.48
N VAL A 101 -7.89 -39.12 31.34
CA VAL A 101 -7.85 -39.91 30.12
C VAL A 101 -8.47 -41.29 30.36
N ASP A 102 -9.67 -41.51 29.82
CA ASP A 102 -10.37 -42.79 29.90
C ASP A 102 -10.12 -43.63 28.65
N PRO A 103 -9.48 -44.82 28.75
CA PRO A 103 -9.23 -45.67 27.59
C PRO A 103 -10.54 -46.25 27.03
N LEU A 104 -10.76 -46.05 25.75
CA LEU A 104 -11.92 -46.60 25.04
C LEU A 104 -11.56 -47.92 24.36
N PRO A 105 -12.53 -48.87 24.24
CA PRO A 105 -12.30 -50.10 23.50
C PRO A 105 -12.01 -49.81 22.02
N PRO A 106 -11.21 -50.66 21.34
CA PRO A 106 -10.90 -50.49 19.93
C PRO A 106 -12.17 -50.62 19.07
N VAL A 107 -12.30 -49.75 18.07
CA VAL A 107 -13.45 -49.72 17.16
C VAL A 107 -13.16 -50.52 15.90
N ASP A 108 -14.09 -51.40 15.51
CA ASP A 108 -14.09 -51.99 14.17
C ASP A 108 -14.46 -50.92 13.15
N LEU A 109 -13.45 -50.38 12.46
CA LEU A 109 -13.62 -49.44 11.35
C LEU A 109 -14.45 -50.12 10.25
N GLY A 110 -15.71 -49.71 10.10
CA GLY A 110 -16.58 -50.25 9.06
C GLY A 110 -16.19 -49.76 7.67
N ARG A 111 -16.87 -50.26 6.63
CA ARG A 111 -16.63 -49.82 5.24
C ARG A 111 -16.88 -48.32 5.00
N ILE A 112 -17.80 -47.71 5.77
CA ILE A 112 -18.14 -46.28 5.71
C ILE A 112 -17.05 -45.43 6.39
N ASP A 113 -16.49 -45.91 7.49
CA ASP A 113 -15.40 -45.27 8.23
C ASP A 113 -14.12 -45.21 7.38
N ALA A 114 -13.85 -46.24 6.56
CA ALA A 114 -12.72 -46.28 5.63
C ALA A 114 -12.80 -45.24 4.49
N GLN A 115 -14.00 -44.98 3.95
CA GLN A 115 -14.19 -43.94 2.91
C GLN A 115 -14.10 -42.54 3.49
N SER A 116 -14.63 -42.32 4.69
CA SER A 116 -14.48 -41.04 5.41
C SER A 116 -13.02 -40.78 5.77
N ALA A 117 -12.31 -41.81 6.25
CA ALA A 117 -10.88 -41.73 6.53
C ALA A 117 -10.06 -41.41 5.28
N LYS A 118 -10.35 -42.06 4.15
CA LYS A 118 -9.75 -41.71 2.87
C LYS A 118 -9.95 -40.22 2.55
N GLN A 119 -11.17 -39.70 2.69
CA GLN A 119 -11.45 -38.29 2.41
C GLN A 119 -10.66 -37.33 3.32
N VAL A 120 -10.57 -37.61 4.63
CA VAL A 120 -9.80 -36.81 5.60
C VAL A 120 -8.30 -36.86 5.29
N ILE A 121 -7.77 -38.04 4.99
CA ILE A 121 -6.37 -38.22 4.58
C ILE A 121 -6.08 -37.41 3.31
N PHE A 122 -6.90 -37.52 2.27
CA PHE A 122 -6.72 -36.76 1.03
C PHE A 122 -6.82 -35.24 1.25
N GLN A 123 -7.66 -34.79 2.20
CA GLN A 123 -7.77 -33.38 2.55
C GLN A 123 -6.50 -32.88 3.24
N LYS A 124 -6.03 -33.58 4.28
CA LYS A 124 -4.77 -33.23 4.99
C LYS A 124 -3.53 -33.30 4.11
N VAL A 125 -3.47 -34.31 3.23
CA VAL A 125 -2.42 -34.42 2.20
C VAL A 125 -2.43 -33.16 1.31
N ARG A 126 -3.59 -32.73 0.83
CA ARG A 126 -3.71 -31.49 0.05
C ARG A 126 -3.34 -30.26 0.85
N ASP A 127 -3.72 -30.18 2.13
CA ASP A 127 -3.39 -29.05 2.99
C ASP A 127 -1.89 -28.94 3.25
N ALA A 128 -1.21 -30.08 3.46
CA ALA A 128 0.25 -30.14 3.57
C ALA A 128 0.95 -29.77 2.24
N GLU A 129 0.45 -30.25 1.09
CA GLU A 129 0.97 -29.84 -0.22
C GLU A 129 0.83 -28.33 -0.45
N ARG A 130 -0.31 -27.75 -0.06
CA ARG A 130 -0.58 -26.30 -0.17
C ARG A 130 0.33 -25.47 0.73
N GLU A 131 0.54 -25.90 1.98
CA GLU A 131 1.42 -25.19 2.90
C GLU A 131 2.86 -25.19 2.40
N ARG A 132 3.34 -26.36 1.93
CA ARG A 132 4.66 -26.47 1.32
C ARG A 132 4.82 -25.58 0.08
N GLN A 133 3.80 -25.51 -0.78
CA GLN A 133 3.79 -24.60 -1.92
C GLN A 133 3.85 -23.14 -1.46
N PHE A 134 3.10 -22.76 -0.42
CA PHE A 134 3.13 -21.41 0.13
C PHE A 134 4.54 -21.05 0.65
N GLU A 135 5.14 -21.94 1.45
CA GLU A 135 6.48 -21.75 1.99
C GLU A 135 7.56 -21.60 0.91
N GLU A 136 7.42 -22.30 -0.22
CA GLU A 136 8.37 -22.19 -1.34
C GLU A 136 8.32 -20.81 -2.03
N PHE A 137 7.15 -20.16 -2.08
CA PHE A 137 6.94 -18.93 -2.84
C PHE A 137 6.78 -17.66 -2.01
N LYS A 138 6.55 -17.76 -0.68
CA LYS A 138 6.29 -16.60 0.19
C LYS A 138 7.41 -15.55 0.13
N ASP A 139 8.67 -15.99 0.05
CA ASP A 139 9.85 -15.11 0.07
C ASP A 139 10.31 -14.70 -1.34
N ARG A 140 9.62 -15.17 -2.39
CA ARG A 140 9.98 -14.97 -3.80
C ARG A 140 9.21 -13.81 -4.46
N ALA A 141 8.53 -12.99 -3.65
CA ALA A 141 7.89 -11.78 -4.15
C ALA A 141 8.95 -10.83 -4.75
N GLY A 142 8.67 -10.28 -5.93
CA GLY A 142 9.61 -9.45 -6.68
C GLY A 142 10.57 -10.22 -7.61
N GLU A 143 10.50 -11.55 -7.67
CA GLU A 143 11.26 -12.35 -8.63
C GLU A 143 10.52 -12.53 -9.97
N VAL A 144 11.29 -12.64 -11.06
CA VAL A 144 10.75 -13.03 -12.37
C VAL A 144 10.81 -14.54 -12.50
N ILE A 145 9.65 -15.16 -12.71
CA ILE A 145 9.51 -16.60 -12.91
C ILE A 145 9.02 -16.91 -14.32
N THR A 146 9.46 -18.04 -14.85
CA THR A 146 8.98 -18.59 -16.11
C THR A 146 7.99 -19.71 -15.83
N GLY A 147 6.85 -19.68 -16.51
CA GLY A 147 5.83 -20.73 -16.44
C GLY A 147 5.24 -21.03 -17.81
N VAL A 148 4.28 -21.96 -17.84
CA VAL A 148 3.53 -22.35 -19.05
C VAL A 148 2.07 -21.98 -18.87
N ILE A 149 1.47 -21.28 -19.84
CA ILE A 149 0.06 -20.93 -19.78
C ILE A 149 -0.78 -22.21 -19.82
N LYS A 150 -1.57 -22.44 -18.78
CA LYS A 150 -2.46 -23.60 -18.66
C LYS A 150 -3.81 -23.32 -19.32
N SER A 151 -4.43 -22.21 -18.96
CA SER A 151 -5.74 -21.78 -19.46
C SER A 151 -5.89 -20.27 -19.39
N VAL A 152 -6.83 -19.73 -20.16
CA VAL A 152 -7.27 -18.33 -20.09
C VAL A 152 -8.75 -18.34 -19.74
N GLU A 153 -9.10 -17.82 -18.57
CA GLU A 153 -10.44 -17.90 -17.97
C GLU A 153 -10.96 -16.49 -17.66
N PHE A 154 -12.07 -16.08 -18.28
CA PHE A 154 -12.69 -14.76 -18.07
C PHE A 154 -11.71 -13.57 -18.20
N GLY A 155 -10.65 -13.72 -19.01
CA GLY A 155 -9.60 -12.72 -19.17
C GLY A 155 -8.48 -12.77 -18.14
N HIS A 156 -8.49 -13.72 -17.21
CA HIS A 156 -7.35 -14.09 -16.36
C HIS A 156 -6.51 -15.16 -17.04
N VAL A 157 -5.20 -15.09 -16.90
CA VAL A 157 -4.28 -16.11 -17.43
C VAL A 157 -3.78 -16.96 -16.28
N ILE A 158 -4.05 -18.27 -16.34
CA ILE A 158 -3.56 -19.23 -15.36
C ILE A 158 -2.24 -19.81 -15.89
N VAL A 159 -1.18 -19.65 -15.11
CA VAL A 159 0.17 -20.06 -15.46
C VAL A 159 0.58 -21.21 -14.54
N ASN A 160 0.99 -22.32 -15.13
CA ASN A 160 1.59 -23.43 -14.42
C ASN A 160 3.08 -23.13 -14.16
N LEU A 161 3.46 -23.07 -12.88
CA LEU A 161 4.83 -22.86 -12.40
C LEU A 161 5.53 -24.20 -12.05
N GLY A 162 4.95 -25.32 -12.46
CA GLY A 162 5.42 -26.68 -12.18
C GLY A 162 4.79 -27.25 -10.91
N ARG A 163 5.07 -26.63 -9.76
CA ARG A 163 4.57 -27.10 -8.44
C ARG A 163 3.33 -26.35 -7.95
N ALA A 164 3.12 -25.13 -8.42
CA ALA A 164 1.99 -24.27 -8.03
C ALA A 164 1.40 -23.59 -9.27
N GLU A 165 0.22 -23.00 -9.10
CA GLU A 165 -0.46 -22.23 -10.14
C GLU A 165 -0.37 -20.74 -9.81
N GLY A 166 0.08 -19.96 -10.80
CA GLY A 166 0.06 -18.51 -10.76
C GLY A 166 -1.10 -17.97 -11.57
N VAL A 167 -1.60 -16.80 -11.18
CA VAL A 167 -2.65 -16.09 -11.89
C VAL A 167 -2.17 -14.70 -12.30
N ILE A 168 -2.26 -14.39 -13.59
CA ILE A 168 -2.09 -13.03 -14.09
C ILE A 168 -3.49 -12.43 -14.26
N ARG A 169 -3.81 -11.43 -13.44
CA ARG A 169 -5.09 -10.72 -13.55
C ARG A 169 -5.14 -9.89 -14.85
N ARG A 170 -6.35 -9.53 -15.29
CA ARG A 170 -6.54 -8.81 -16.56
C ARG A 170 -5.88 -7.43 -16.56
N ASP A 171 -5.89 -6.75 -15.42
CA ASP A 171 -5.22 -5.47 -15.18
C ASP A 171 -3.69 -5.60 -15.08
N GLN A 172 -3.19 -6.80 -14.79
CA GLN A 172 -1.77 -7.11 -14.64
C GLN A 172 -1.15 -7.76 -15.90
N GLN A 173 -1.92 -7.85 -16.99
CA GLN A 173 -1.46 -8.29 -18.30
C GLN A 173 -1.02 -7.10 -19.16
N ILE A 174 -0.13 -7.36 -20.13
CA ILE A 174 0.18 -6.37 -21.15
C ILE A 174 -1.04 -6.29 -22.10
N PRO A 175 -1.62 -5.09 -22.32
CA PRO A 175 -2.72 -4.93 -23.26
C PRO A 175 -2.35 -5.46 -24.65
N ARG A 176 -3.29 -6.20 -25.27
CA ARG A 176 -3.15 -6.79 -26.62
C ARG A 176 -2.12 -7.92 -26.75
N GLU A 177 -1.51 -8.36 -25.66
CA GLU A 177 -0.72 -9.59 -25.64
C GLU A 177 -1.63 -10.81 -25.84
N ALA A 178 -1.31 -11.67 -26.80
CA ALA A 178 -2.07 -12.88 -27.07
C ALA A 178 -1.60 -14.02 -26.17
N ALA A 179 -2.28 -14.24 -25.04
CA ALA A 179 -2.01 -15.38 -24.18
C ALA A 179 -2.63 -16.68 -24.76
N ARG A 180 -1.79 -17.61 -25.23
CA ARG A 180 -2.27 -18.91 -25.73
C ARG A 180 -1.89 -20.05 -24.80
N PRO A 181 -2.82 -20.99 -24.51
CA PRO A 181 -2.49 -22.19 -23.73
C PRO A 181 -1.34 -22.98 -24.35
N GLY A 182 -0.41 -23.43 -23.52
CA GLY A 182 0.80 -24.17 -23.90
C GLY A 182 2.02 -23.31 -24.18
N GLU A 183 1.89 -21.98 -24.32
CA GLU A 183 3.02 -21.09 -24.50
C GLU A 183 3.74 -20.79 -23.18
N ARG A 184 5.05 -20.56 -23.25
CA ARG A 184 5.85 -20.13 -22.10
C ARG A 184 5.69 -18.64 -21.89
N ILE A 185 5.55 -18.23 -20.64
CA ILE A 185 5.39 -16.84 -20.27
C ILE A 185 6.27 -16.52 -19.06
N ARG A 186 6.94 -15.37 -19.08
CA ARG A 186 7.66 -14.83 -17.93
C ARG A 186 6.78 -13.82 -17.21
N ALA A 187 6.82 -13.77 -15.90
CA ALA A 187 6.07 -12.77 -15.14
C ALA A 187 6.76 -12.49 -13.81
N LEU A 188 6.51 -11.30 -13.27
CA LEU A 188 6.91 -10.91 -11.92
C LEU A 188 5.94 -11.50 -10.90
N ILE A 189 6.44 -12.10 -9.83
CA ILE A 189 5.62 -12.45 -8.66
C ILE A 189 5.36 -11.17 -7.88
N THR A 190 4.09 -10.73 -7.79
CA THR A 190 3.74 -9.52 -7.04
C THR A 190 3.40 -9.83 -5.59
N LYS A 191 2.57 -10.86 -5.37
CA LYS A 191 2.10 -11.25 -4.04
C LYS A 191 1.76 -12.73 -4.01
N VAL A 192 1.99 -13.36 -2.87
CA VAL A 192 1.54 -14.73 -2.60
C VAL A 192 0.54 -14.69 -1.46
N GLU A 193 -0.69 -15.14 -1.70
CA GLU A 193 -1.76 -15.17 -0.70
C GLU A 193 -2.17 -16.59 -0.36
N ARG A 194 -2.47 -16.84 0.92
CA ARG A 194 -3.11 -18.09 1.36
C ARG A 194 -4.60 -18.00 1.06
N ASN A 195 -5.12 -18.97 0.33
CA ASN A 195 -6.55 -19.08 0.04
C ASN A 195 -7.03 -20.50 0.39
N ASN A 196 -8.31 -20.66 0.71
CA ASN A 196 -8.91 -21.93 1.13
C ASN A 196 -8.81 -23.03 0.06
N ARG A 197 -8.58 -22.64 -1.20
CA ARG A 197 -8.38 -23.56 -2.34
C ARG A 197 -6.92 -23.89 -2.61
N GLY A 198 -5.96 -23.22 -1.95
CA GLY A 198 -4.52 -23.35 -2.14
C GLY A 198 -3.84 -21.97 -2.19
N PRO A 199 -2.49 -21.89 -2.09
CA PRO A 199 -1.79 -20.63 -2.23
C PRO A 199 -2.02 -20.06 -3.64
N GLN A 200 -2.42 -18.81 -3.71
CA GLN A 200 -2.61 -18.10 -4.95
C GLN A 200 -1.44 -17.16 -5.18
N ILE A 201 -0.65 -17.46 -6.21
CA ILE A 201 0.51 -16.66 -6.60
C ILE A 201 0.03 -15.64 -7.64
N PHE A 202 0.01 -14.35 -7.27
CA PHE A 202 -0.31 -13.29 -8.20
C PHE A 202 0.93 -12.94 -9.01
N LEU A 203 0.74 -12.97 -10.33
CA LEU A 203 1.75 -12.67 -11.31
C LEU A 203 1.38 -11.36 -12.03
N SER A 204 2.38 -10.58 -12.42
CA SER A 204 2.20 -9.37 -13.22
C SER A 204 3.23 -9.29 -14.33
N ARG A 205 2.76 -8.89 -15.52
CA ARG A 205 3.59 -8.45 -16.63
C ARG A 205 3.49 -6.94 -16.87
N ALA A 206 2.54 -6.28 -16.21
CA ALA A 206 2.31 -4.83 -16.32
C ALA A 206 3.18 -4.00 -15.37
N HIS A 207 3.59 -4.56 -14.22
CA HIS A 207 4.33 -3.82 -13.20
C HIS A 207 5.68 -3.26 -13.73
N PRO A 208 6.10 -2.04 -13.35
CA PRO A 208 7.40 -1.48 -13.75
C PRO A 208 8.60 -2.34 -13.34
N ASP A 209 8.53 -2.98 -12.17
CA ASP A 209 9.63 -3.84 -11.69
C ASP A 209 9.84 -5.09 -12.56
N PHE A 210 8.82 -5.54 -13.31
CA PHE A 210 9.02 -6.62 -14.28
C PHE A 210 10.06 -6.20 -15.31
N MET A 211 9.95 -4.98 -15.85
CA MET A 211 10.91 -4.41 -16.79
C MET A 211 12.30 -4.23 -16.12
N LYS A 212 12.38 -3.71 -14.90
CA LYS A 212 13.66 -3.56 -14.17
C LYS A 212 14.40 -4.90 -14.04
N LYS A 213 13.67 -5.96 -13.68
CA LYS A 213 14.24 -7.31 -13.54
C LYS A 213 14.63 -7.93 -14.89
N LEU A 214 13.90 -7.65 -15.96
CA LEU A 214 14.30 -8.05 -17.32
C LEU A 214 15.63 -7.38 -17.73
N PHE A 215 15.76 -6.07 -17.47
CA PHE A 215 17.03 -5.36 -17.69
C PHE A 215 18.17 -5.91 -16.85
N ALA A 216 17.92 -6.25 -15.57
CA ALA A 216 18.94 -6.88 -14.72
C ALA A 216 19.39 -8.26 -15.24
N GLN A 217 18.55 -8.98 -15.98
CA GLN A 217 18.92 -10.26 -16.59
C GLN A 217 19.68 -10.09 -17.92
N GLU A 218 19.41 -9.00 -18.65
CA GLU A 218 20.00 -8.73 -19.97
C GLU A 218 21.31 -7.89 -19.89
N VAL A 219 21.47 -7.07 -18.84
CA VAL A 219 22.59 -6.14 -18.65
C VAL A 219 23.40 -6.58 -17.43
N PRO A 220 24.57 -7.23 -17.63
CA PRO A 220 25.43 -7.68 -16.53
C PRO A 220 25.83 -6.56 -15.56
N GLU A 221 26.05 -5.35 -16.07
CA GLU A 221 26.44 -4.18 -15.28
C GLU A 221 25.34 -3.76 -14.27
N ILE A 222 24.07 -4.06 -14.55
CA ILE A 222 22.95 -3.86 -13.61
C ILE A 222 22.91 -5.00 -12.58
N TYR A 223 23.17 -6.25 -13.02
CA TYR A 223 23.24 -7.40 -12.12
C TYR A 223 24.35 -7.27 -11.08
N ASP A 224 25.52 -6.80 -11.49
CA ASP A 224 26.69 -6.57 -10.64
C ASP A 224 26.56 -5.30 -9.77
N GLY A 225 25.48 -4.52 -9.95
CA GLY A 225 25.21 -3.30 -9.17
C GLY A 225 26.13 -2.12 -9.49
N ILE A 226 26.80 -2.13 -10.65
CA ILE A 226 27.59 -1.00 -11.18
C ILE A 226 26.62 0.08 -11.66
N ILE A 227 25.60 -0.32 -12.42
CA ILE A 227 24.51 0.54 -12.88
C ILE A 227 23.28 0.25 -12.03
N THR A 228 22.63 1.31 -11.55
CA THR A 228 21.38 1.22 -10.79
C THR A 228 20.25 1.89 -11.56
N ILE A 229 19.10 1.20 -11.65
CA ILE A 229 17.86 1.80 -12.17
C ILE A 229 17.17 2.52 -11.02
N GLN A 230 17.29 3.86 -10.98
CA GLN A 230 16.73 4.69 -9.91
C GLN A 230 15.21 4.83 -10.03
N ALA A 231 14.73 5.09 -11.25
CA ALA A 231 13.31 5.33 -11.51
C ALA A 231 12.85 4.54 -12.74
N ALA A 232 11.58 4.12 -12.73
CA ALA A 232 10.95 3.50 -13.90
C ALA A 232 9.48 3.89 -13.96
N ALA A 233 9.07 4.45 -15.09
CA ALA A 233 7.68 4.77 -15.41
C ALA A 233 7.24 3.96 -16.62
N ARG A 234 6.03 3.42 -16.60
CA ARG A 234 5.59 2.44 -17.59
C ARG A 234 4.11 2.57 -17.92
N ASP A 235 3.81 2.66 -19.22
CA ASP A 235 2.48 2.49 -19.80
C ASP A 235 2.48 1.14 -20.57
N PRO A 236 2.03 0.05 -19.92
CA PRO A 236 2.28 -1.32 -20.39
C PRO A 236 1.82 -1.56 -21.83
N GLY A 237 2.68 -2.15 -22.64
CA GLY A 237 2.39 -2.47 -24.05
C GLY A 237 2.42 -1.27 -25.00
N SER A 238 2.80 -0.09 -24.51
CA SER A 238 2.96 1.11 -25.35
C SER A 238 4.34 1.73 -25.21
N ARG A 239 4.64 2.33 -24.05
CA ARG A 239 5.88 3.07 -23.84
C ARG A 239 6.30 3.06 -22.37
N ALA A 240 7.60 3.01 -22.12
CA ALA A 240 8.19 3.12 -20.80
C ALA A 240 9.41 4.04 -20.83
N LYS A 241 9.75 4.59 -19.66
CA LYS A 241 10.97 5.36 -19.41
C LYS A 241 11.69 4.77 -18.21
N ILE A 242 13.01 4.65 -18.28
CA ILE A 242 13.85 4.25 -17.15
C ILE A 242 14.98 5.25 -16.93
N GLY A 243 15.17 5.66 -15.67
CA GLY A 243 16.28 6.49 -15.23
C GLY A 243 17.39 5.63 -14.68
N VAL A 244 18.58 5.70 -15.29
CA VAL A 244 19.74 4.89 -14.92
C VAL A 244 20.92 5.77 -14.52
N ILE A 245 21.63 5.37 -13.47
CA ILE A 245 22.89 6.00 -13.03
C ILE A 245 23.96 4.93 -12.88
N SER A 246 25.20 5.28 -13.21
CA SER A 246 26.38 4.44 -12.95
C SER A 246 27.08 4.93 -11.69
N ARG A 247 27.52 4.00 -10.83
CA ARG A 247 28.43 4.29 -9.71
C ARG A 247 29.87 4.52 -10.19
N ASP A 248 30.19 4.08 -11.39
CA ASP A 248 31.49 4.25 -12.03
C ASP A 248 31.38 5.25 -13.19
N SER A 249 32.08 6.38 -13.09
CA SER A 249 32.10 7.43 -14.11
C SER A 249 32.73 7.00 -15.42
N SER A 250 33.51 5.92 -15.45
CA SER A 250 34.11 5.38 -16.67
C SER A 250 33.13 4.60 -17.55
N ILE A 251 31.95 4.26 -17.01
CA ILE A 251 30.93 3.46 -17.68
C ILE A 251 29.73 4.35 -18.00
N ASP A 252 29.39 4.46 -19.29
CA ASP A 252 28.15 5.11 -19.73
C ASP A 252 26.94 4.21 -19.42
N PRO A 253 26.04 4.60 -18.49
CA PRO A 253 24.91 3.77 -18.10
C PRO A 253 23.91 3.56 -19.24
N VAL A 254 23.73 4.56 -20.11
CA VAL A 254 22.76 4.48 -21.22
C VAL A 254 23.30 3.54 -22.30
N GLY A 255 24.53 3.75 -22.75
CA GLY A 255 25.21 2.90 -23.73
C GLY A 255 25.30 1.44 -23.27
N ALA A 256 25.57 1.21 -21.99
CA ALA A 256 25.50 -0.12 -21.40
C ALA A 256 24.09 -0.70 -21.54
N CYS A 257 23.04 -0.04 -21.08
CA CYS A 257 21.69 -0.60 -21.17
C CYS A 257 21.19 -0.84 -22.61
N VAL A 258 21.63 -0.03 -23.58
CA VAL A 258 21.27 -0.17 -25.01
C VAL A 258 22.02 -1.35 -25.65
N GLY A 259 23.33 -1.49 -25.39
CA GLY A 259 24.19 -2.48 -26.02
C GLY A 259 24.48 -2.21 -27.49
N MET A 260 25.26 -3.09 -28.14
CA MET A 260 25.64 -2.92 -29.55
C MET A 260 24.39 -2.82 -30.44
N LYS A 261 24.22 -1.67 -31.11
CA LYS A 261 23.05 -1.37 -31.97
C LYS A 261 21.69 -1.58 -31.30
N GLY A 262 21.61 -1.43 -29.97
CA GLY A 262 20.36 -1.65 -29.24
C GLY A 262 20.01 -3.11 -28.98
N SER A 263 20.94 -4.06 -29.18
CA SER A 263 20.66 -5.49 -29.02
C SER A 263 20.04 -5.86 -27.66
N ARG A 264 20.55 -5.28 -26.56
CA ARG A 264 20.07 -5.56 -25.20
C ARG A 264 18.67 -5.00 -24.96
N VAL A 265 18.47 -3.71 -25.26
CA VAL A 265 17.14 -3.09 -25.13
C VAL A 265 16.11 -3.76 -26.04
N GLN A 266 16.49 -4.18 -27.26
CA GLN A 266 15.58 -4.87 -28.17
C GLN A 266 15.14 -6.24 -27.65
N ALA A 267 15.99 -6.98 -26.93
CA ALA A 267 15.61 -8.24 -26.29
C ALA A 267 14.51 -8.03 -25.24
N VAL A 268 14.65 -6.98 -24.41
CA VAL A 268 13.63 -6.60 -23.42
C VAL A 268 12.35 -6.11 -24.10
N VAL A 269 12.46 -5.26 -25.14
CA VAL A 269 11.32 -4.78 -25.95
C VAL A 269 10.55 -5.94 -26.56
N GLN A 270 11.24 -6.97 -27.07
CA GLN A 270 10.62 -8.16 -27.64
C GLN A 270 9.85 -8.97 -26.59
N GLU A 271 10.41 -9.14 -25.39
CA GLU A 271 9.73 -9.78 -24.26
C GLU A 271 8.46 -9.01 -23.84
N LEU A 272 8.48 -7.68 -23.94
CA LEU A 272 7.36 -6.78 -23.64
C LEU A 272 6.43 -6.52 -24.84
N GLN A 273 6.45 -7.37 -25.86
CA GLN A 273 5.55 -7.30 -27.03
C GLN A 273 5.66 -5.99 -27.84
N GLY A 274 6.86 -5.43 -27.97
CA GLY A 274 7.11 -4.23 -28.78
C GLY A 274 6.85 -2.91 -28.06
N GLU A 275 6.79 -2.93 -26.73
CA GLU A 275 6.77 -1.72 -25.89
C GLU A 275 8.00 -0.84 -26.16
N LYS A 276 7.81 0.46 -26.43
CA LYS A 276 8.93 1.38 -26.67
C LYS A 276 9.58 1.81 -25.36
N ILE A 277 10.86 1.53 -25.17
CA ILE A 277 11.58 1.86 -23.93
C ILE A 277 12.56 3.00 -24.20
N ASP A 278 12.39 4.12 -23.52
CA ASP A 278 13.39 5.19 -23.47
C ASP A 278 14.29 5.00 -22.24
N ILE A 279 15.60 5.04 -22.45
CA ILE A 279 16.60 4.91 -21.39
C ILE A 279 17.24 6.29 -21.24
N ILE A 280 17.13 6.88 -20.06
CA ILE A 280 17.61 8.24 -19.79
C ILE A 280 18.63 8.23 -18.66
N PRO A 281 19.64 9.12 -18.70
CA PRO A 281 20.55 9.31 -17.60
C PRO A 281 19.79 9.95 -16.43
N TRP A 282 19.85 9.31 -15.27
CA TRP A 282 19.34 9.86 -14.02
C TRP A 282 20.34 10.87 -13.44
N SER A 283 19.82 11.94 -12.86
CA SER A 283 20.59 13.02 -12.24
C SER A 283 19.99 13.33 -10.88
N GLU A 284 20.83 13.70 -9.91
CA GLU A 284 20.39 14.19 -8.59
C GLU A 284 19.73 15.57 -8.70
N ASP A 285 20.20 16.41 -9.62
CA ASP A 285 19.54 17.67 -9.96
C ASP A 285 18.21 17.41 -10.70
N THR A 286 17.11 17.78 -10.05
CA THR A 286 15.73 17.63 -10.54
C THR A 286 15.52 18.35 -11.87
N ALA A 287 16.07 19.54 -12.06
CA ALA A 287 15.91 20.29 -13.30
C ALA A 287 16.53 19.53 -14.48
N THR A 288 17.78 19.08 -14.33
CA THR A 288 18.47 18.25 -15.33
C THR A 288 17.72 16.93 -15.57
N PHE A 289 17.21 16.29 -14.52
CA PHE A 289 16.49 15.03 -14.67
C PHE A 289 15.16 15.18 -15.41
N VAL A 290 14.41 16.27 -15.18
CA VAL A 290 13.17 16.60 -15.91
C VAL A 290 13.43 16.83 -17.39
N VAL A 291 14.49 17.57 -17.74
CA VAL A 291 14.90 17.79 -19.14
C VAL A 291 15.19 16.44 -19.82
N ASN A 292 15.92 15.56 -19.15
CA ASN A 292 16.20 14.22 -19.65
C ASN A 292 14.93 13.37 -19.80
N ALA A 293 13.98 13.48 -18.85
CA ALA A 293 12.73 12.72 -18.85
C ALA A 293 11.79 13.08 -20.01
N LEU A 294 11.81 14.35 -20.45
CA LEU A 294 10.97 14.83 -21.54
C LEU A 294 11.50 14.50 -22.94
N GLN A 295 12.70 13.91 -23.05
CA GLN A 295 13.23 13.44 -24.33
C GLN A 295 12.21 12.55 -25.07
N PRO A 296 12.01 12.76 -26.38
CA PRO A 296 12.88 13.48 -27.32
C PRO A 296 12.63 15.00 -27.48
N ALA A 297 11.70 15.60 -26.75
CA ALA A 297 11.44 17.04 -26.87
C ALA A 297 12.57 17.87 -26.25
N THR A 298 12.94 18.98 -26.89
CA THR A 298 13.91 19.93 -26.33
C THR A 298 13.21 20.94 -25.44
N VAL A 299 13.80 21.20 -24.27
CA VAL A 299 13.27 22.12 -23.26
C VAL A 299 14.05 23.43 -23.29
N SER A 300 13.36 24.58 -23.28
CA SER A 300 13.99 25.90 -23.22
C SER A 300 14.36 26.27 -21.79
N ARG A 301 13.42 26.12 -20.85
CA ARG A 301 13.59 26.49 -19.43
C ARG A 301 12.75 25.60 -18.53
N VAL A 302 13.26 25.32 -17.34
CA VAL A 302 12.54 24.66 -16.25
C VAL A 302 12.44 25.63 -15.09
N VAL A 303 11.23 25.80 -14.54
CA VAL A 303 10.98 26.55 -13.31
C VAL A 303 10.47 25.54 -12.29
N LEU A 304 11.18 25.46 -11.17
CA LEU A 304 10.84 24.57 -10.06
C LEU A 304 10.03 25.36 -9.05
N ASP A 305 8.89 24.82 -8.65
CA ASP A 305 8.12 25.29 -7.51
C ASP A 305 8.34 24.28 -6.37
N GLU A 306 9.13 24.69 -5.37
CA GLU A 306 9.55 23.81 -4.28
C GLU A 306 8.41 23.52 -3.30
N ASP A 307 7.47 24.46 -3.14
CA ASP A 307 6.37 24.37 -2.18
C ASP A 307 5.26 23.45 -2.68
N ASP A 308 4.93 23.57 -3.98
CA ASP A 308 3.75 22.91 -4.56
C ASP A 308 4.08 21.53 -5.18
N GLY A 309 5.37 21.16 -5.23
CA GLY A 309 5.85 19.94 -5.88
C GLY A 309 5.58 19.89 -7.39
N ARG A 310 5.34 21.07 -7.99
CA ARG A 310 5.05 21.26 -9.41
C ARG A 310 6.28 21.77 -10.14
N ILE A 311 6.40 21.37 -11.39
CA ILE A 311 7.50 21.78 -12.25
C ILE A 311 6.92 22.31 -13.54
N GLU A 312 7.23 23.58 -13.82
CA GLU A 312 6.81 24.22 -15.05
C GLU A 312 7.92 24.12 -16.08
N VAL A 313 7.58 23.59 -17.24
CA VAL A 313 8.53 23.36 -18.31
C VAL A 313 8.12 24.17 -19.52
N VAL A 314 8.99 25.10 -19.89
CA VAL A 314 8.83 25.95 -21.06
C VAL A 314 9.48 25.28 -22.25
N VAL A 315 8.71 25.07 -23.31
CA VAL A 315 9.16 24.46 -24.56
C VAL A 315 8.84 25.37 -25.74
N PRO A 316 9.63 25.29 -26.83
CA PRO A 316 9.26 25.94 -28.09
C PRO A 316 7.94 25.41 -28.66
N ASP A 317 7.20 26.23 -29.40
CA ASP A 317 5.88 25.90 -29.96
C ASP A 317 5.88 24.63 -30.83
N ASP A 318 6.96 24.42 -31.59
CA ASP A 318 7.12 23.25 -32.45
C ASP A 318 7.35 21.95 -31.65
N GLN A 319 7.84 22.07 -30.41
CA GLN A 319 8.12 20.97 -29.49
C GLN A 319 6.98 20.66 -28.53
N LEU A 320 6.01 21.57 -28.33
CA LEU A 320 4.89 21.41 -27.40
C LEU A 320 4.14 20.08 -27.60
N SER A 321 3.79 19.78 -28.85
CA SER A 321 3.08 18.54 -29.21
C SER A 321 3.91 17.27 -28.89
N LEU A 322 5.22 17.35 -29.08
CA LEU A 322 6.14 16.24 -28.80
C LEU A 322 6.35 16.04 -27.29
N ALA A 323 6.47 17.14 -26.55
CA ALA A 323 6.67 17.15 -25.11
C ALA A 323 5.45 16.58 -24.36
N ILE A 324 4.24 16.96 -24.76
CA ILE A 324 2.99 16.37 -24.24
C ILE A 324 2.87 14.90 -24.69
N GLY A 325 3.11 14.65 -25.99
CA GLY A 325 2.97 13.33 -26.60
C GLY A 325 1.51 12.90 -26.81
N ARG A 326 1.32 11.74 -27.45
CA ARG A 326 -0.02 11.23 -27.78
C ARG A 326 -0.85 11.02 -26.51
N ARG A 327 -1.95 11.77 -26.35
CA ARG A 327 -2.83 11.75 -25.15
C ARG A 327 -2.06 12.05 -23.84
N GLY A 328 -1.07 12.95 -23.89
CA GLY A 328 -0.26 13.28 -22.72
C GLY A 328 0.63 12.13 -22.23
N GLN A 329 0.92 11.12 -23.08
CA GLN A 329 1.68 9.96 -22.64
C GLN A 329 3.12 10.32 -22.23
N ASN A 330 3.77 11.26 -22.91
CA ASN A 330 5.17 11.57 -22.62
C ASN A 330 5.29 12.35 -21.29
N VAL A 331 4.50 13.41 -21.12
CA VAL A 331 4.44 14.18 -19.86
C VAL A 331 4.03 13.31 -18.67
N ARG A 332 3.06 12.39 -18.83
CA ARG A 332 2.65 11.47 -17.76
C ARG A 332 3.76 10.51 -17.35
N LEU A 333 4.49 9.96 -18.33
CA LEU A 333 5.63 9.09 -18.04
C LEU A 333 6.78 9.86 -17.40
N ALA A 334 7.04 11.10 -17.83
CA ALA A 334 8.04 11.96 -17.21
C ALA A 334 7.66 12.29 -15.75
N SER A 335 6.42 12.69 -15.51
CA SER A 335 5.90 12.98 -14.17
C SER A 335 5.96 11.77 -13.23
N GLN A 336 5.58 10.58 -13.70
CA GLN A 336 5.72 9.34 -12.92
C GLN A 336 7.19 8.94 -12.67
N LEU A 337 8.10 9.35 -13.55
CA LEU A 337 9.52 9.01 -13.45
C LEU A 337 10.26 9.94 -12.49
N THR A 338 9.91 11.24 -12.49
CA THR A 338 10.49 12.26 -11.62
C THR A 338 9.80 12.33 -10.26
N GLY A 339 8.56 11.86 -10.16
CA GLY A 339 7.75 11.98 -8.94
C GLY A 339 7.06 13.35 -8.78
N HIS A 340 7.26 14.27 -9.73
CA HIS A 340 6.71 15.63 -9.70
C HIS A 340 5.61 15.81 -10.75
N GLN A 341 4.67 16.72 -10.50
CA GLN A 341 3.70 17.12 -11.51
C GLN A 341 4.38 18.07 -12.50
N ILE A 342 4.31 17.75 -13.80
CA ILE A 342 4.98 18.52 -14.85
C ILE A 342 3.92 19.21 -15.70
N ASP A 343 3.93 20.54 -15.68
CA ASP A 343 3.07 21.38 -16.52
C ASP A 343 3.92 21.97 -17.66
N ILE A 344 3.46 21.76 -18.90
CA ILE A 344 4.20 22.16 -20.10
C ILE A 344 3.48 23.33 -20.75
N MET A 345 4.24 24.41 -21.02
CA MET A 345 3.73 25.62 -21.64
C MET A 345 4.70 26.18 -22.68
N THR A 346 4.20 27.07 -23.55
CA THR A 346 5.04 27.77 -24.53
C THR A 346 5.78 28.95 -23.91
N GLU A 347 6.77 29.49 -24.64
CA GLU A 347 7.48 30.71 -24.21
C GLU A 347 6.55 31.92 -24.10
N GLU A 348 5.55 32.01 -24.98
CA GLU A 348 4.53 33.07 -24.96
C GLU A 348 3.61 32.91 -23.75
N GLU A 349 3.07 31.71 -23.51
CA GLU A 349 2.22 31.42 -22.35
C GLU A 349 2.95 31.67 -21.02
N ALA A 350 4.22 31.27 -20.93
CA ALA A 350 5.05 31.52 -19.74
C ALA A 350 5.30 33.01 -19.51
N SER A 351 5.46 33.80 -20.58
CA SER A 351 5.62 35.24 -20.50
C SER A 351 4.33 35.95 -20.08
N GLU A 352 3.19 35.54 -20.64
CA GLU A 352 1.88 36.08 -20.28
C GLU A 352 1.55 35.79 -18.81
N LYS A 353 1.76 34.54 -18.37
CA LYS A 353 1.54 34.12 -16.99
C LYS A 353 2.40 34.95 -16.02
N ARG A 354 3.70 35.09 -16.30
CA ARG A 354 4.59 35.90 -15.47
C ARG A 354 4.17 37.36 -15.42
N THR A 355 3.74 37.94 -16.54
CA THR A 355 3.28 39.34 -16.59
C THR A 355 2.03 39.53 -15.74
N LYS A 356 1.12 38.54 -15.79
CA LYS A 356 -0.10 38.53 -14.98
C LYS A 356 0.20 38.40 -13.49
N GLU A 357 1.06 37.45 -13.10
CA GLU A 357 1.50 37.28 -11.71
C GLU A 357 2.22 38.52 -11.19
N PHE A 358 3.08 39.13 -12.01
CA PHE A 358 3.78 40.36 -11.66
C PHE A 358 2.79 41.51 -11.39
N ALA A 359 1.77 41.66 -12.25
CA ALA A 359 0.73 42.67 -12.06
C ALA A 359 -0.16 42.39 -10.84
N GLU A 360 -0.55 41.14 -10.60
CA GLU A 360 -1.35 40.74 -9.44
C GLU A 360 -0.60 40.96 -8.13
N ARG A 361 0.68 40.57 -8.05
CA ARG A 361 1.53 40.79 -6.87
C ARG A 361 1.82 42.28 -6.65
N SER A 362 2.12 43.03 -7.71
CA SER A 362 2.38 44.48 -7.59
C SER A 362 1.14 45.19 -7.05
N LYS A 363 -0.05 44.81 -7.53
CA LYS A 363 -1.32 45.38 -7.06
C LYS A 363 -1.61 45.01 -5.61
N MET A 364 -1.30 43.77 -5.21
CA MET A 364 -1.43 43.33 -3.81
C MET A 364 -0.56 44.19 -2.88
N PHE A 365 0.72 44.41 -3.24
CA PHE A 365 1.60 45.27 -2.44
C PHE A 365 1.15 46.73 -2.45
N GLU A 366 0.65 47.25 -3.58
CA GLU A 366 0.10 48.61 -3.67
C GLU A 366 -1.08 48.81 -2.71
N GLU A 367 -2.03 47.87 -2.71
CA GLU A 367 -3.24 47.93 -1.88
C GLU A 367 -2.96 47.70 -0.38
N GLU A 368 -2.08 46.75 -0.04
CA GLU A 368 -1.87 46.33 1.35
C GLU A 368 -0.83 47.18 2.08
N LEU A 369 0.24 47.62 1.39
CA LEU A 369 1.30 48.45 1.96
C LEU A 369 1.07 49.96 1.75
N ASP A 370 0.03 50.34 1.00
CA ASP A 370 -0.30 51.74 0.64
C ASP A 370 0.93 52.49 0.07
N VAL A 371 1.60 51.83 -0.87
CA VAL A 371 2.78 52.35 -1.58
C VAL A 371 2.43 52.68 -3.02
N ASP A 372 3.26 53.49 -3.67
CA ASP A 372 3.11 53.79 -5.08
C ASP A 372 3.47 52.60 -5.99
N GLU A 373 2.88 52.57 -7.18
CA GLU A 373 3.07 51.52 -8.18
C GLU A 373 4.55 51.23 -8.45
N THR A 374 5.41 52.26 -8.47
CA THR A 374 6.85 52.07 -8.72
C THR A 374 7.54 51.31 -7.60
N LEU A 375 7.16 51.53 -6.33
CA LEU A 375 7.73 50.81 -5.20
C LEU A 375 7.26 49.36 -5.17
N SER A 376 5.97 49.11 -5.43
CA SER A 376 5.42 47.75 -5.53
C SER A 376 6.10 46.93 -6.62
N GLN A 377 6.33 47.53 -7.78
CA GLN A 377 7.02 46.85 -8.88
C GLN A 377 8.47 46.51 -8.54
N LEU A 378 9.16 47.36 -7.75
CA LEU A 378 10.51 47.08 -7.27
C LEU A 378 10.53 45.90 -6.30
N LEU A 379 9.59 45.84 -5.34
CA LEU A 379 9.47 44.70 -4.43
C LEU A 379 9.27 43.38 -5.18
N VAL A 380 8.35 43.35 -6.16
CA VAL A 380 8.13 42.13 -6.96
C VAL A 380 9.34 41.79 -7.84
N ALA A 381 10.05 42.80 -8.36
CA ALA A 381 11.24 42.58 -9.19
C ALA A 381 12.42 41.99 -8.41
N GLU A 382 12.55 42.33 -7.13
CA GLU A 382 13.54 41.74 -6.22
C GLU A 382 13.15 40.34 -5.72
N GLY A 383 11.91 39.91 -5.97
CA GLY A 383 11.46 38.54 -5.78
C GLY A 383 10.44 38.34 -4.67
N PHE A 384 10.01 39.40 -3.98
CA PHE A 384 8.98 39.30 -2.95
C PHE A 384 7.64 38.86 -3.58
N ALA A 385 7.08 37.77 -3.05
CA ALA A 385 5.84 37.16 -3.49
C ALA A 385 4.71 37.33 -2.47
N GLU A 386 5.05 37.37 -1.18
CA GLU A 386 4.09 37.43 -0.06
C GLU A 386 4.36 38.62 0.87
N LEU A 387 3.35 39.03 1.65
CA LEU A 387 3.49 40.14 2.63
C LEU A 387 4.39 39.73 3.80
N GLU A 388 4.33 38.45 4.17
CA GLU A 388 5.10 37.82 5.22
C GLU A 388 6.60 37.91 4.94
N GLU A 389 7.02 37.73 3.69
CA GLU A 389 8.42 37.89 3.27
C GLU A 389 8.89 39.32 3.50
N VAL A 390 8.09 40.33 3.16
CA VAL A 390 8.43 41.74 3.39
C VAL A 390 8.45 42.05 4.90
N ALA A 391 7.53 41.50 5.68
CA ALA A 391 7.43 41.76 7.12
C ALA A 391 8.59 41.16 7.93
N TYR A 392 9.11 40.00 7.54
CA TYR A 392 10.07 39.23 8.35
C TYR A 392 11.48 39.10 7.75
N VAL A 393 11.73 39.64 6.56
CA VAL A 393 13.07 39.71 5.99
C VAL A 393 14.02 40.59 6.82
N GLU A 394 15.33 40.38 6.71
CA GLU A 394 16.29 41.28 7.34
C GLU A 394 16.26 42.66 6.69
N LEU A 395 16.23 43.73 7.50
CA LEU A 395 16.23 45.12 7.03
C LEU A 395 17.36 45.42 6.03
N ALA A 396 18.51 44.78 6.19
CA ALA A 396 19.65 44.96 5.29
C ALA A 396 19.37 44.49 3.86
N GLU A 397 18.53 43.47 3.66
CA GLU A 397 18.16 42.99 2.33
C GLU A 397 17.21 43.97 1.64
N LEU A 398 16.23 44.51 2.36
CA LEU A 398 15.35 45.58 1.85
C LEU A 398 16.10 46.87 1.54
N ALA A 399 17.06 47.26 2.40
CA ALA A 399 17.88 48.44 2.18
C ALA A 399 18.90 48.28 1.03
N THR A 400 19.12 47.05 0.55
CA THR A 400 19.98 46.79 -0.62
C THR A 400 19.27 47.08 -1.94
N ILE A 401 17.94 47.15 -1.93
CA ILE A 401 17.12 47.43 -3.12
C ILE A 401 17.44 48.84 -3.64
N GLU A 402 17.67 48.95 -4.95
CA GLU A 402 18.03 50.23 -5.57
C GLU A 402 16.89 51.25 -5.41
N GLY A 403 17.16 52.31 -4.65
CA GLY A 403 16.20 53.38 -4.37
C GLY A 403 15.56 53.31 -2.98
N PHE A 404 15.89 52.31 -2.18
CA PHE A 404 15.42 52.18 -0.80
C PHE A 404 16.49 52.71 0.16
N ASP A 405 16.07 53.39 1.22
CA ASP A 405 16.91 53.73 2.36
C ASP A 405 16.47 52.95 3.60
N GLU A 406 17.29 52.99 4.65
CA GLU A 406 17.03 52.25 5.89
C GLU A 406 15.72 52.71 6.57
N GLU A 407 15.39 54.00 6.45
CA GLU A 407 14.13 54.57 6.96
C GLU A 407 12.90 54.03 6.20
N LEU A 408 12.96 53.97 4.86
CA LEU A 408 11.89 53.42 4.04
C LEU A 408 11.73 51.91 4.24
N ALA A 409 12.83 51.18 4.38
CA ALA A 409 12.79 49.74 4.66
C ALA A 409 12.09 49.45 6.00
N GLU A 410 12.41 50.21 7.06
CA GLU A 410 11.72 50.12 8.35
C GLU A 410 10.23 50.47 8.23
N GLU A 411 9.89 51.50 7.46
CA GLU A 411 8.51 51.89 7.23
C GLU A 411 7.73 50.80 6.48
N LEU A 412 8.30 50.20 5.44
CA LEU A 412 7.66 49.12 4.68
C LEU A 412 7.43 47.87 5.54
N GLN A 413 8.40 47.50 6.37
CA GLN A 413 8.22 46.39 7.32
C GLN A 413 7.10 46.70 8.31
N SER A 414 7.08 47.90 8.88
CA SER A 414 6.02 48.32 9.82
C SER A 414 4.65 48.25 9.14
N ARG A 415 4.53 48.72 7.90
CA ARG A 415 3.27 48.67 7.14
C ARG A 415 2.88 47.24 6.78
N ALA A 416 3.83 46.38 6.45
CA ALA A 416 3.56 44.96 6.19
C ALA A 416 3.03 44.26 7.44
N ILE A 417 3.64 44.49 8.60
CA ILE A 417 3.18 43.97 9.89
C ILE A 417 1.77 44.52 10.20
N GLU A 418 1.54 45.82 10.06
CA GLU A 418 0.23 46.42 10.26
C GLU A 418 -0.84 45.87 9.29
N ALA A 419 -0.47 45.58 8.04
CA ALA A 419 -1.36 44.97 7.06
C ALA A 419 -1.72 43.53 7.46
N LEU A 420 -0.74 42.73 7.90
CA LEU A 420 -0.97 41.39 8.43
C LEU A 420 -1.87 41.43 9.67
N GLU A 421 -1.62 42.34 10.61
CA GLU A 421 -2.47 42.53 11.80
C GLU A 421 -3.90 42.96 11.45
N ARG A 422 -4.04 43.85 10.45
CA ARG A 422 -5.35 44.29 9.95
C ARG A 422 -6.11 43.14 9.31
N ARG A 423 -5.42 42.30 8.54
CA ARG A 423 -5.96 41.09 7.90
C ARG A 423 -6.41 40.08 8.96
N ASP A 424 -5.58 39.83 9.96
CA ASP A 424 -5.90 38.92 11.07
C ASP A 424 -7.05 39.45 11.94
N ALA A 425 -7.10 40.76 12.19
CA ALA A 425 -8.22 41.38 12.91
C ALA A 425 -9.53 41.28 12.12
N ALA A 426 -9.49 41.43 10.80
CA ALA A 426 -10.65 41.24 9.93
C ALA A 426 -11.13 39.77 9.96
N TYR A 427 -10.22 38.81 9.86
CA TYR A 427 -10.56 37.39 9.99
C TYR A 427 -11.10 37.05 11.37
N ARG A 428 -10.53 37.61 12.44
CA ARG A 428 -11.03 37.42 13.81
C ARG A 428 -12.45 37.99 13.98
N ALA A 429 -12.74 39.14 13.39
CA ALA A 429 -14.09 39.71 13.40
C ALA A 429 -15.08 38.83 12.61
N GLU A 430 -14.66 38.28 11.48
CA GLU A 430 -15.46 37.34 10.69
C GLU A 430 -15.68 36.02 11.45
N ARG A 431 -14.64 35.50 12.12
CA ARG A 431 -14.70 34.32 12.99
C ARG A 431 -15.74 34.50 14.10
N GLN A 432 -15.69 35.64 14.80
CA GLN A 432 -16.66 35.99 15.84
C GLN A 432 -18.08 36.13 15.29
N ALA A 433 -18.24 36.71 14.09
CA ALA A 433 -19.55 36.84 13.44
C ALA A 433 -20.14 35.47 13.03
N LEU A 434 -19.29 34.50 12.72
CA LEU A 434 -19.67 33.11 12.42
C LEU A 434 -19.93 32.26 13.68
N GLY A 435 -19.62 32.79 14.87
CA GLY A 435 -19.86 32.11 16.15
C GLY A 435 -18.86 31.00 16.48
N VAL A 436 -17.66 31.04 15.89
CA VAL A 436 -16.58 30.08 16.17
C VAL A 436 -15.95 30.39 17.53
N GLU A 437 -15.84 29.38 18.39
CA GLU A 437 -15.30 29.52 19.74
C GLU A 437 -13.83 29.94 19.77
N ASP A 438 -13.44 30.68 20.81
CA ASP A 438 -12.05 31.11 21.01
C ASP A 438 -11.12 29.94 21.34
N ALA A 439 -11.64 28.86 21.90
CA ALA A 439 -10.86 27.66 22.22
C ALA A 439 -10.28 26.98 20.96
N LEU A 440 -10.94 27.12 19.80
CA LEU A 440 -10.40 26.65 18.52
C LEU A 440 -9.17 27.45 18.08
N ALA A 441 -9.04 28.72 18.49
CA ALA A 441 -7.87 29.54 18.16
C ALA A 441 -6.61 29.18 18.96
N GLU A 442 -6.75 28.43 20.06
CA GLU A 442 -5.63 27.97 20.88
C GLU A 442 -5.00 26.68 20.34
N ILE A 443 -5.64 26.03 19.36
CA ILE A 443 -5.15 24.79 18.75
C ILE A 443 -3.92 25.10 17.85
N PRO A 444 -2.84 24.31 17.97
CA PRO A 444 -1.66 24.48 17.13
C PRO A 444 -1.98 24.31 15.64
N HIS A 445 -1.27 25.06 14.78
CA HIS A 445 -1.41 25.04 13.31
C HIS A 445 -2.69 25.65 12.73
N LEU A 446 -3.63 26.14 13.55
CA LEU A 446 -4.79 26.89 13.06
C LEU A 446 -4.49 28.38 12.97
N THR A 447 -4.67 28.96 11.78
CA THR A 447 -4.64 30.42 11.57
C THR A 447 -6.05 31.02 11.65
N GLU A 448 -6.16 32.32 11.89
CA GLU A 448 -7.47 33.00 11.93
C GLU A 448 -8.24 32.84 10.59
N ALA A 449 -7.53 32.81 9.46
CA ALA A 449 -8.12 32.52 8.15
C ALA A 449 -8.73 31.10 8.09
N MET A 450 -8.04 30.10 8.64
CA MET A 450 -8.53 28.72 8.69
C MET A 450 -9.75 28.60 9.60
N LEU A 451 -9.77 29.29 10.74
CA LEU A 451 -10.93 29.32 11.64
C LEU A 451 -12.18 29.91 10.98
N VAL A 452 -12.02 30.95 10.14
CA VAL A 452 -13.13 31.49 9.34
C VAL A 452 -13.65 30.44 8.35
N THR A 453 -12.78 29.68 7.69
CA THR A 453 -13.21 28.61 6.78
C THR A 453 -13.92 27.46 7.51
N LEU A 454 -13.47 27.08 8.71
CA LEU A 454 -14.17 26.13 9.58
C LEU A 454 -15.57 26.66 9.95
N GLY A 455 -15.67 27.93 10.36
CA GLY A 455 -16.94 28.58 10.67
C GLY A 455 -17.90 28.61 9.48
N LYS A 456 -17.42 28.88 8.27
CA LYS A 456 -18.22 28.82 7.03
C LYS A 456 -18.71 27.42 6.72
N ALA A 457 -17.96 26.39 7.10
CA ALA A 457 -18.35 24.99 6.98
C ALA A 457 -19.28 24.51 8.10
N GLY A 458 -19.57 25.36 9.09
CA GLY A 458 -20.44 25.07 10.23
C GLY A 458 -19.74 24.34 11.38
N ILE A 459 -18.41 24.35 11.41
CA ILE A 459 -17.58 23.81 12.50
C ILE A 459 -17.25 24.98 13.41
N THR A 460 -17.94 25.06 14.55
CA THR A 460 -17.88 26.24 15.44
C THR A 460 -17.34 25.93 16.82
N THR A 461 -17.35 24.67 17.23
CA THR A 461 -16.94 24.22 18.57
C THR A 461 -15.77 23.23 18.50
N LEU A 462 -15.10 23.01 19.65
CA LEU A 462 -14.08 21.96 19.77
C LEU A 462 -14.63 20.57 19.45
N ASP A 463 -15.88 20.28 19.85
CA ASP A 463 -16.54 19.01 19.58
C ASP A 463 -16.77 18.80 18.07
N ASP A 464 -17.22 19.83 17.36
CA ASP A 464 -17.43 19.76 15.91
C ASP A 464 -16.12 19.46 15.17
N LEU A 465 -14.99 20.00 15.64
CA LEU A 465 -13.66 19.74 15.08
C LEU A 465 -13.15 18.35 15.46
N ALA A 466 -13.35 17.91 16.71
CA ALA A 466 -12.93 16.61 17.23
C ALA A 466 -13.63 15.42 16.56
N ASP A 467 -14.88 15.61 16.14
CA ASP A 467 -15.69 14.62 15.42
C ASP A 467 -15.20 14.37 13.98
N LEU A 468 -14.42 15.30 13.41
CA LEU A 468 -13.90 15.13 12.06
C LEU A 468 -12.81 14.06 12.00
N ALA A 469 -12.75 13.38 10.86
CA ALA A 469 -11.57 12.62 10.49
C ALA A 469 -10.51 13.55 9.87
N THR A 470 -9.23 13.20 10.02
CA THR A 470 -8.10 13.91 9.38
C THR A 470 -8.30 14.08 7.87
N ASP A 471 -8.88 13.06 7.24
CA ASP A 471 -9.20 13.04 5.81
C ASP A 471 -10.28 14.08 5.42
N GLU A 472 -11.20 14.40 6.34
CA GLU A 472 -12.28 15.39 6.16
C GLU A 472 -11.81 16.81 6.47
N LEU A 473 -10.74 16.97 7.24
CA LEU A 473 -10.10 18.25 7.51
C LEU A 473 -9.19 18.67 6.35
N ILE A 474 -8.28 17.80 5.93
CA ILE A 474 -7.17 18.13 4.99
C ILE A 474 -7.51 17.81 3.53
N ALA A 475 -8.55 17.03 3.30
CA ALA A 475 -8.81 16.35 2.04
C ALA A 475 -7.75 15.28 1.79
N LYS A 476 -8.03 14.02 2.15
CA LYS A 476 -7.18 12.94 1.66
C LYS A 476 -7.27 12.94 0.13
N LYS A 477 -6.15 13.19 -0.56
CA LYS A 477 -6.03 12.95 -1.99
C LYS A 477 -6.19 11.44 -2.19
N ARG A 478 -7.44 10.97 -2.32
CA ARG A 478 -7.73 9.56 -2.56
C ARG A 478 -6.97 9.16 -3.81
N GLU A 479 -6.02 8.23 -3.68
CA GLU A 479 -5.63 7.41 -4.82
C GLU A 479 -6.93 6.91 -5.46
N ALA A 480 -7.10 7.22 -6.75
CA ALA A 480 -8.35 7.04 -7.48
C ALA A 480 -9.02 5.71 -7.11
N PRO A 481 -10.35 5.67 -6.90
CA PRO A 481 -11.01 4.46 -6.44
C PRO A 481 -10.70 3.33 -7.42
N ARG A 482 -10.08 2.25 -6.91
CA ARG A 482 -9.95 0.99 -7.64
C ARG A 482 -11.34 0.65 -8.18
N ARG A 483 -11.51 0.78 -9.50
CA ARG A 483 -12.76 0.47 -10.21
C ARG A 483 -13.22 -0.92 -9.78
N ARG A 484 -14.22 -0.99 -8.88
CA ARG A 484 -15.00 -2.22 -8.70
C ARG A 484 -15.72 -2.44 -10.04
N GLN A 485 -15.31 -3.48 -10.76
CA GLN A 485 -16.02 -3.95 -11.94
C GLN A 485 -17.46 -4.31 -11.51
N ALA A 486 -18.44 -3.72 -12.17
CA ALA A 486 -19.84 -4.07 -11.98
C ALA A 486 -20.07 -5.55 -12.33
N PRO A 487 -20.95 -6.29 -11.63
CA PRO A 487 -21.38 -7.61 -12.07
C PRO A 487 -22.15 -7.48 -13.40
N THR A 488 -21.74 -8.25 -14.40
CA THR A 488 -22.51 -8.48 -15.63
C THR A 488 -23.63 -9.48 -15.33
N ASP A 489 -24.79 -8.98 -14.94
CA ASP A 489 -26.15 -9.46 -15.30
C ASP A 489 -27.17 -9.15 -14.20
N GLY A 490 -28.15 -8.29 -14.53
CA GLY A 490 -29.31 -7.97 -13.69
C GLY A 490 -29.80 -6.51 -13.84
N PRO A 491 -31.12 -6.23 -13.78
CA PRO A 491 -31.63 -4.86 -13.88
C PRO A 491 -31.17 -4.02 -12.69
N ARG A 492 -30.71 -2.80 -12.97
CA ARG A 492 -30.22 -1.86 -11.97
C ARG A 492 -31.36 -1.50 -11.00
N LEU A 493 -31.25 -1.92 -9.74
CA LEU A 493 -31.96 -1.26 -8.65
C LEU A 493 -31.44 0.19 -8.60
N ARG A 494 -32.29 1.15 -8.99
CA ARG A 494 -32.02 2.57 -8.74
C ARG A 494 -31.99 2.75 -7.23
N SER A 495 -30.81 2.77 -6.63
CA SER A 495 -30.66 3.35 -5.31
C SER A 495 -30.74 4.86 -5.48
N ASP A 496 -31.88 5.46 -5.18
CA ASP A 496 -32.07 6.92 -5.06
C ASP A 496 -31.38 7.49 -3.81
N ARG A 497 -30.20 6.96 -3.45
CA ARG A 497 -29.32 7.62 -2.49
C ARG A 497 -28.34 8.47 -3.30
N PRO A 498 -28.32 9.80 -3.10
CA PRO A 498 -27.30 10.64 -3.72
C PRO A 498 -25.93 10.08 -3.34
N LYS A 499 -25.02 9.95 -4.32
CA LYS A 499 -23.61 9.72 -4.01
C LYS A 499 -23.16 10.87 -3.12
N PRO A 500 -22.45 10.63 -2.00
CA PRO A 500 -21.81 11.72 -1.30
C PRO A 500 -20.86 12.38 -2.32
N GLU A 501 -21.13 13.64 -2.62
CA GLU A 501 -20.24 14.49 -3.41
C GLU A 501 -18.87 14.48 -2.71
N ASP A 502 -17.77 14.48 -3.48
CA ASP A 502 -16.43 14.71 -2.93
C ASP A 502 -16.43 16.11 -2.34
N LYS A 503 -16.78 16.21 -1.05
CA LYS A 503 -16.50 17.38 -0.27
C LYS A 503 -14.99 17.31 -0.06
N GLY A 504 -14.24 18.12 -0.80
CA GLY A 504 -12.85 18.40 -0.44
C GLY A 504 -12.80 18.71 1.06
N GLY A 505 -11.75 18.26 1.72
CA GLY A 505 -11.61 18.54 3.14
C GLY A 505 -11.66 20.04 3.40
N VAL A 506 -12.18 20.40 4.56
CA VAL A 506 -12.60 21.78 4.87
C VAL A 506 -11.45 22.77 4.78
N LEU A 507 -10.24 22.33 5.11
CA LEU A 507 -8.99 23.11 5.06
C LEU A 507 -8.05 22.67 3.93
N GLY A 508 -8.56 21.97 2.91
CA GLY A 508 -7.74 21.44 1.83
C GLY A 508 -7.03 22.49 0.98
N GLU A 509 -7.46 23.75 1.04
CA GLU A 509 -6.82 24.88 0.34
C GLU A 509 -5.52 25.36 1.02
N TYR A 510 -5.31 25.01 2.29
CA TYR A 510 -4.17 25.48 3.10
C TYR A 510 -2.98 24.54 3.13
N GLY A 511 -3.00 23.45 2.34
CA GLY A 511 -1.83 22.58 2.15
C GLY A 511 -1.33 21.83 3.39
N LEU A 512 -2.16 21.66 4.43
CA LEU A 512 -1.78 20.94 5.65
C LEU A 512 -1.32 19.50 5.36
N THR A 513 -0.30 19.05 6.08
CA THR A 513 0.17 17.65 6.03
C THR A 513 -0.72 16.72 6.87
N GLU A 514 -0.75 15.42 6.55
CA GLU A 514 -1.53 14.43 7.32
C GLU A 514 -1.12 14.39 8.81
N GLU A 515 0.15 14.68 9.11
CA GLU A 515 0.66 14.80 10.48
C GLU A 515 0.06 16.02 11.18
N GLN A 516 0.13 17.21 10.58
CA GLN A 516 -0.47 18.43 11.14
C GLN A 516 -1.98 18.30 11.33
N GLY A 517 -2.68 17.64 10.40
CA GLY A 517 -4.11 17.38 10.54
C GLY A 517 -4.42 16.44 11.70
N ASN A 518 -3.61 15.41 11.89
CA ASN A 518 -3.76 14.53 13.03
C ASN A 518 -3.52 15.30 14.34
N GLU A 519 -2.51 16.17 14.40
CA GLU A 519 -2.24 17.00 15.58
C GLU A 519 -3.41 17.95 15.89
N ILE A 520 -3.99 18.62 14.89
CA ILE A 520 -5.16 19.48 15.05
C ILE A 520 -6.36 18.71 15.64
N ILE A 521 -6.67 17.54 15.05
CA ILE A 521 -7.81 16.71 15.50
C ILE A 521 -7.55 16.14 16.91
N MET A 522 -6.33 15.70 17.20
CA MET A 522 -5.96 15.17 18.50
C MET A 522 -5.96 16.26 19.58
N ALA A 523 -5.53 17.47 19.26
CA ALA A 523 -5.62 18.63 20.15
C ALA A 523 -7.08 19.00 20.45
N ALA A 524 -7.97 18.97 19.45
CA ALA A 524 -9.41 19.17 19.68
C ALA A 524 -10.00 18.07 20.58
N ARG A 525 -9.61 16.80 20.38
CA ARG A 525 -10.05 15.67 21.21
C ARG A 525 -9.49 15.69 22.63
N ALA A 526 -8.37 16.37 22.87
CA ALA A 526 -7.79 16.46 24.21
C ALA A 526 -8.78 17.08 25.21
N HIS A 527 -9.64 18.00 24.74
CA HIS A 527 -10.71 18.59 25.54
C HIS A 527 -11.73 17.57 26.08
N TRP A 528 -11.93 16.43 25.40
CA TRP A 528 -12.78 15.34 25.91
C TRP A 528 -12.21 14.64 27.14
N PHE A 529 -10.92 14.80 27.41
CA PHE A 529 -10.20 14.14 28.50
C PHE A 529 -9.80 15.10 29.63
N GLU A 530 -10.16 16.39 29.56
CA GLU A 530 -9.82 17.37 30.60
C GLU A 530 -10.53 17.13 31.94
N ASP A 531 -11.63 16.36 31.94
CA ASP A 531 -12.37 15.95 33.16
C ASP A 531 -11.89 14.60 33.74
N GLU A 532 -10.97 13.89 33.08
CA GLU A 532 -10.34 12.70 33.66
C GLU A 532 -9.08 13.14 34.43
N GLU A 533 -9.11 13.03 35.77
CA GLU A 533 -7.89 13.06 36.57
C GLU A 533 -6.87 12.12 35.90
N PRO A 534 -5.60 12.54 35.71
CA PRO A 534 -4.62 11.70 35.06
C PRO A 534 -4.55 10.40 35.84
N ALA A 535 -4.93 9.30 35.19
CA ALA A 535 -4.83 7.98 35.77
C ALA A 535 -3.39 7.81 36.26
N SER A 536 -3.21 7.78 37.58
CA SER A 536 -1.92 7.61 38.23
C SER A 536 -1.17 6.45 37.56
N GLU A 537 0.12 6.65 37.28
CA GLU A 537 1.06 5.75 36.63
C GLU A 537 1.26 4.36 37.31
N GLU A 538 0.33 3.90 38.15
CA GLU A 538 0.39 2.60 38.84
C GLU A 538 -0.06 1.42 37.96
N ALA A 539 -0.69 1.65 36.80
CA ALA A 539 -1.13 0.55 35.92
C ALA A 539 -0.02 -0.01 35.00
N ALA A 540 1.10 0.70 34.82
CA ALA A 540 2.17 0.28 33.90
C ALA A 540 3.14 -0.77 34.50
N HIS A 541 3.07 -1.05 35.81
CA HIS A 541 3.95 -2.03 36.46
C HIS A 541 3.31 -3.40 36.72
N ALA A 542 1.99 -3.56 36.52
CA ALA A 542 1.32 -4.84 36.80
C ALA A 542 1.43 -5.88 35.67
N ASP A 543 1.78 -5.49 34.44
CA ASP A 543 1.86 -6.39 33.28
C ASP A 543 3.28 -6.90 32.97
N SER A 544 4.25 -6.64 33.86
CA SER A 544 5.63 -7.14 33.70
C SER A 544 5.99 -8.33 34.61
N GLU A 545 5.05 -8.80 35.44
CA GLU A 545 5.20 -10.05 36.20
C GLU A 545 3.95 -10.94 36.02
N GLN A 546 3.86 -11.63 34.89
CA GLN A 546 3.17 -12.93 34.78
C GLN A 546 3.73 -13.78 33.64
#